data_AF-Q5JGB3-F1
#
_entry.id   AF-Q5JGB3-F1
#
_cell.length_a   1.000
_cell.length_b   1.000
_cell.length_c   1.000
_cell.angle_alpha   90.00
_cell.angle_beta   90.00
_cell.angle_gamma   90.00
#
_symmetry.space_group_name_H-M   'P 1'
#
loop_
_entity.id
_entity.type
_entity.pdbx_description
1 polymer ?
#
loop_
_entity_poly.entity_id
_entity_poly.type
_entity_poly.pdbx_seq_one_letter_code
_entity_poly.pdbx_strand_id
1 'polypeptide(L)'
;MLLEALSSYPYEGLTKELLSLGMSWVVMDAGIEPDEEELADTLEGALKSLGSRVKIHTSKMGRNDRSSFDKVLKAWFGRSAPETYGELFELVVTETIKLLRDGNIDPGESLSTIKTDKNGTYLGIAYNGEQAILPAIIKQPEYYERQSGFLSPTTGQKAQIRMDPLWFSFMALGFFTSFAGFIGGKYYLMTKPGIEVFWPYEVEEIIEKGILPLTGAGASGRISLSTEELYEMKLAMKLAEEGRDVIEEVYPVTLHLISLEGQVYTELKTTQLNLTGLSEYMEEYVNRIESASMGGLPILVELKAGNATIQKYPLWALVDIAERELWKGVNGDGEMLAYIFVKDLYRAINSGRRELIRDAVFRLFRQGRALLEGSGRASGEFRKVMKTFMWQEHLEVLL
;
A
#
# COMPACT_ATOMS: atom_id res chain seq x y z
N MET A 1 -0.47 13.49 -25.19
CA MET A 1 0.95 13.18 -24.86
C MET A 1 1.12 12.06 -23.81
N LEU A 2 0.68 12.22 -22.55
CA LEU A 2 0.97 11.23 -21.47
C LEU A 2 0.36 9.84 -21.74
N LEU A 3 -0.87 9.79 -22.22
CA LEU A 3 -1.55 8.53 -22.55
C LEU A 3 -0.83 7.77 -23.68
N GLU A 4 -0.30 8.48 -24.68
CA GLU A 4 0.46 7.87 -25.76
C GLU A 4 1.78 7.28 -25.25
N ALA A 5 2.50 8.04 -24.42
CA ALA A 5 3.73 7.59 -23.77
C ALA A 5 3.49 6.30 -22.98
N LEU A 6 2.46 6.28 -22.13
CA LEU A 6 2.09 5.11 -21.34
C LEU A 6 1.63 3.94 -22.22
N SER A 7 0.90 4.18 -23.31
CA SER A 7 0.47 3.12 -24.25
C SER A 7 1.63 2.47 -25.00
N SER A 8 2.73 3.21 -25.18
CA SER A 8 3.96 2.72 -25.81
C SER A 8 4.92 2.04 -24.83
N TYR A 9 4.61 2.09 -23.53
CA TYR A 9 5.37 1.42 -22.49
C TYR A 9 5.23 -0.10 -22.61
N PRO A 10 6.34 -0.87 -22.72
CA PRO A 10 6.25 -2.28 -23.11
C PRO A 10 6.08 -3.26 -21.94
N TYR A 11 5.92 -2.77 -20.71
CA TYR A 11 5.75 -3.62 -19.52
C TYR A 11 4.39 -3.39 -18.87
N GLU A 12 3.92 -4.42 -18.18
CA GLU A 12 2.70 -4.44 -17.38
C GLU A 12 3.06 -4.75 -15.92
N GLY A 13 2.12 -4.62 -15.00
CA GLY A 13 2.37 -4.87 -13.57
C GLY A 13 2.94 -3.67 -12.84
N LEU A 14 3.73 -3.91 -11.79
CA LEU A 14 4.07 -2.86 -10.81
C LEU A 14 4.70 -1.61 -11.45
N THR A 15 5.66 -1.72 -12.37
CA THR A 15 6.26 -0.49 -12.90
C THR A 15 5.28 0.34 -13.72
N LYS A 16 4.41 -0.29 -14.52
CA LYS A 16 3.37 0.42 -15.28
C LYS A 16 2.38 1.07 -14.32
N GLU A 17 1.97 0.34 -13.29
CA GLU A 17 1.04 0.85 -12.28
C GLU A 17 1.63 2.06 -11.52
N LEU A 18 2.91 2.01 -11.15
CA LEU A 18 3.59 3.15 -10.54
C LEU A 18 3.73 4.33 -11.51
N LEU A 19 4.13 4.10 -12.76
CA LEU A 19 4.18 5.17 -13.77
C LEU A 19 2.81 5.81 -13.99
N SER A 20 1.77 4.99 -14.09
CA SER A 20 0.39 5.45 -14.27
C SER A 20 -0.07 6.27 -13.06
N LEU A 21 0.21 5.83 -11.83
CA LEU A 21 -0.09 6.62 -10.62
C LEU A 21 0.69 7.94 -10.57
N GLY A 22 1.96 7.93 -10.98
CA GLY A 22 2.79 9.13 -11.02
C GLY A 22 2.31 10.15 -12.05
N MET A 23 2.00 9.70 -13.26
CA MET A 23 1.44 10.52 -14.33
C MET A 23 0.02 10.99 -14.01
N SER A 24 -0.74 10.22 -13.23
CA SER A 24 -2.10 10.59 -12.82
C SER A 24 -2.13 11.89 -12.03
N TRP A 25 -1.10 12.21 -11.23
CA TRP A 25 -0.98 13.52 -10.58
C TRP A 25 -0.93 14.66 -11.60
N VAL A 26 -0.19 14.47 -12.70
CA VAL A 26 -0.14 15.44 -13.79
C VAL A 26 -1.48 15.56 -14.50
N VAL A 27 -2.16 14.44 -14.73
CA VAL A 27 -3.47 14.44 -15.38
C VAL A 27 -4.53 15.14 -14.53
N MET A 28 -4.47 15.00 -13.20
CA MET A 28 -5.34 15.72 -12.26
C MET A 28 -5.19 17.23 -12.36
N ASP A 29 -3.94 17.73 -12.32
CA ASP A 29 -3.70 19.18 -12.19
C ASP A 29 -3.59 19.91 -13.55
N ALA A 30 -3.05 19.24 -14.58
CA ALA A 30 -2.68 19.83 -15.87
C ALA A 30 -3.21 19.08 -17.11
N GLY A 31 -3.91 17.96 -16.93
CA GLY A 31 -4.46 17.18 -18.06
C GLY A 31 -3.42 16.31 -18.80
N ILE A 32 -3.74 15.93 -20.04
CA ILE A 32 -3.01 14.86 -20.78
C ILE A 32 -1.86 15.41 -21.64
N GLU A 33 -1.85 16.73 -21.88
CA GLU A 33 -0.87 17.43 -22.73
C GLU A 33 -0.27 18.64 -22.02
N PRO A 34 0.34 18.43 -20.84
CA PRO A 34 0.91 19.51 -20.06
C PRO A 34 2.16 20.07 -20.74
N ASP A 35 2.40 21.37 -20.59
CA ASP A 35 3.69 21.97 -20.93
C ASP A 35 4.73 21.78 -19.81
N GLU A 36 5.93 22.32 -20.03
CA GLU A 36 7.06 22.19 -19.10
C GLU A 36 6.85 22.92 -17.76
N GLU A 37 6.12 24.04 -17.75
CA GLU A 37 5.80 24.81 -16.55
C GLU A 37 4.69 24.12 -15.75
N GLU A 38 3.64 23.67 -16.43
CA GLU A 38 2.54 22.88 -15.85
C GLU A 38 3.04 21.57 -15.24
N LEU A 39 3.97 20.88 -15.91
CA LEU A 39 4.64 19.69 -15.36
C LEU A 39 5.43 20.03 -14.10
N ALA A 40 6.24 21.09 -14.13
CA ALA A 40 7.04 21.49 -12.98
C ALA A 40 6.17 21.83 -11.76
N ASP A 41 5.09 22.58 -11.98
CA ASP A 41 4.16 22.99 -10.94
C ASP A 41 3.37 21.81 -10.37
N THR A 42 2.94 20.87 -11.23
CA THR A 42 2.28 19.64 -10.78
C THR A 42 3.23 18.76 -9.94
N LEU A 43 4.47 18.55 -10.41
CA LEU A 43 5.45 17.76 -9.67
C LEU A 43 5.74 18.40 -8.30
N GLU A 44 5.82 19.74 -8.23
CA GLU A 44 6.01 20.47 -6.98
C GLU A 44 4.78 20.36 -6.05
N GLY A 45 3.58 20.49 -6.60
CA GLY A 45 2.30 20.32 -5.91
C GLY A 45 2.16 18.92 -5.31
N ALA A 46 2.38 17.89 -6.12
CA ALA A 46 2.34 16.49 -5.72
C ALA A 46 3.34 16.20 -4.59
N LEU A 47 4.58 16.71 -4.69
CA LEU A 47 5.60 16.50 -3.64
C LEU A 47 5.20 17.16 -2.30
N LYS A 48 4.56 18.33 -2.35
CA LYS A 48 4.02 19.01 -1.16
C LYS A 48 2.87 18.20 -0.55
N SER A 49 1.89 17.78 -1.37
CA SER A 49 0.73 16.99 -0.94
C SER A 49 1.12 15.64 -0.35
N LEU A 50 2.13 14.98 -0.94
CA LEU A 50 2.68 13.70 -0.47
C LEU A 50 3.74 13.87 0.62
N GLY A 51 4.02 15.09 1.11
CA GLY A 51 5.17 15.39 1.97
C GLY A 51 5.21 14.60 3.29
N SER A 52 4.06 14.16 3.82
CA SER A 52 4.01 13.26 4.98
C SER A 52 4.54 11.86 4.66
N ARG A 53 4.31 11.37 3.44
CA ARG A 53 4.74 10.06 2.93
C ARG A 53 6.21 10.04 2.54
N VAL A 54 6.69 11.13 1.96
CA VAL A 54 8.11 11.33 1.65
C VAL A 54 8.98 11.18 2.90
N LYS A 55 8.47 11.62 4.06
CA LYS A 55 9.16 11.55 5.35
C LYS A 55 9.05 10.20 6.05
N ILE A 56 8.24 9.27 5.54
CA ILE A 56 8.12 7.93 6.14
C ILE A 56 9.44 7.19 5.95
N HIS A 57 9.87 6.49 6.99
CA HIS A 57 11.11 5.72 6.95
C HIS A 57 11.06 4.64 5.86
N THR A 58 12.05 4.65 4.97
CA THR A 58 12.29 3.61 3.97
C THR A 58 13.61 2.89 4.25
N SER A 59 13.85 1.77 3.60
CA SER A 59 15.10 1.03 3.77
C SER A 59 16.29 1.83 3.22
N LYS A 60 17.48 1.57 3.79
CA LYS A 60 18.73 2.01 3.17
C LYS A 60 18.92 1.34 1.81
N MET A 61 19.50 2.08 0.87
CA MET A 61 19.88 1.54 -0.44
C MET A 61 21.05 0.56 -0.28
N GLY A 62 21.01 -0.52 -1.06
CA GLY A 62 22.13 -1.44 -1.16
C GLY A 62 23.37 -0.74 -1.74
N ARG A 63 24.57 -1.23 -1.42
CA ARG A 63 25.82 -0.62 -1.89
C ARG A 63 25.89 -0.47 -3.42
N ASN A 64 25.43 -1.48 -4.16
CA ASN A 64 25.45 -1.49 -5.62
C ASN A 64 24.51 -0.41 -6.19
N ASP A 65 23.27 -0.36 -5.72
CA ASP A 65 22.29 0.67 -6.11
C ASP A 65 22.81 2.06 -5.78
N ARG A 66 23.29 2.27 -4.54
CA ARG A 66 23.84 3.57 -4.13
C ARG A 66 24.99 4.00 -5.04
N SER A 67 25.90 3.11 -5.41
CA SER A 67 27.00 3.43 -6.32
C SER A 67 26.52 3.74 -7.75
N SER A 68 25.48 3.04 -8.22
CA SER A 68 24.87 3.29 -9.53
C SER A 68 24.20 4.65 -9.56
N PHE A 69 23.40 4.97 -8.54
CA PHE A 69 22.72 6.26 -8.45
C PHE A 69 23.69 7.41 -8.17
N ASP A 70 24.77 7.19 -7.42
CA ASP A 70 25.77 8.24 -7.17
C ASP A 70 26.42 8.71 -8.48
N LYS A 71 26.72 7.78 -9.39
CA LYS A 71 27.22 8.11 -10.72
C LYS A 71 26.21 8.96 -11.51
N VAL A 72 24.96 8.52 -11.55
CA VAL A 72 23.90 9.17 -12.34
C VAL A 72 23.53 10.53 -11.76
N LEU A 73 23.32 10.65 -10.45
CA LEU A 73 22.95 11.92 -9.80
C LEU A 73 24.08 12.95 -9.85
N LYS A 74 25.35 12.53 -9.87
CA LYS A 74 26.48 13.44 -10.12
C LYS A 74 26.44 13.99 -11.55
N ALA A 75 26.16 13.14 -12.53
CA ALA A 75 26.05 13.57 -13.93
C ALA A 75 24.82 14.46 -14.17
N TRP A 76 23.69 14.11 -13.57
CA TRP A 76 22.43 14.83 -13.76
C TRP A 76 22.37 16.14 -12.97
N PHE A 77 22.71 16.10 -11.68
CA PHE A 77 22.42 17.21 -10.76
C PHE A 77 23.65 17.71 -10.01
N GLY A 78 24.84 17.15 -10.24
CA GLY A 78 26.04 17.46 -9.46
C GLY A 78 25.94 17.05 -7.98
N ARG A 79 25.08 16.08 -7.65
CA ARG A 79 24.79 15.65 -6.28
C ARG A 79 25.13 14.18 -6.04
N SER A 80 25.52 13.85 -4.81
CA SER A 80 25.78 12.47 -4.39
C SER A 80 24.47 11.75 -4.07
N ALA A 81 24.49 10.41 -4.17
CA ALA A 81 23.31 9.62 -3.80
C ALA A 81 23.05 9.65 -2.28
N PRO A 82 21.77 9.82 -1.88
CA PRO A 82 21.37 9.80 -0.46
C PRO A 82 21.47 8.39 0.14
N GLU A 83 20.99 8.18 1.37
CA GLU A 83 21.08 6.89 2.05
C GLU A 83 19.90 5.97 1.74
N THR A 84 18.69 6.53 1.61
CA THR A 84 17.44 5.78 1.50
C THR A 84 16.76 5.97 0.15
N TYR A 85 15.86 5.05 -0.23
CA TYR A 85 15.10 5.19 -1.47
C TYR A 85 14.12 6.37 -1.43
N GLY A 86 13.52 6.67 -0.28
CA GLY A 86 12.65 7.84 -0.12
C GLY A 86 13.38 9.15 -0.42
N GLU A 87 14.56 9.35 0.16
CA GLU A 87 15.40 10.52 -0.11
C GLU A 87 15.87 10.58 -1.58
N LEU A 88 16.13 9.42 -2.22
CA LEU A 88 16.48 9.36 -3.64
C LEU A 88 15.33 9.89 -4.50
N PHE A 89 14.11 9.41 -4.24
CA PHE A 89 12.92 9.81 -5.00
C PHE A 89 12.58 11.28 -4.81
N GLU A 90 12.63 11.78 -3.57
CA GLU A 90 12.44 13.20 -3.29
C GLU A 90 13.47 14.07 -4.03
N LEU A 91 14.74 13.67 -4.00
CA LEU A 91 15.81 14.39 -4.67
C LEU A 91 15.59 14.43 -6.19
N VAL A 92 15.26 13.30 -6.81
CA VAL A 92 15.02 13.22 -8.25
C VAL A 92 13.86 14.12 -8.66
N VAL A 93 12.72 14.08 -7.95
CA VAL A 93 11.57 14.96 -8.25
C VAL A 93 11.98 16.42 -8.10
N THR A 94 12.63 16.78 -7.00
CA THR A 94 13.05 18.16 -6.70
C THR A 94 13.99 18.74 -7.76
N GLU A 95 14.98 17.98 -8.20
CA GLU A 95 15.93 18.46 -9.22
C GLU A 95 15.32 18.43 -10.62
N THR A 96 14.41 17.49 -10.92
CA THR A 96 13.68 17.46 -12.20
C THR A 96 12.79 18.69 -12.37
N ILE A 97 12.13 19.16 -11.31
CA ILE A 97 11.35 20.41 -11.32
C ILE A 97 12.22 21.59 -11.78
N LYS A 98 13.47 21.68 -11.31
CA LYS A 98 14.39 22.75 -11.74
C LYS A 98 14.78 22.60 -13.20
N LEU A 99 15.07 21.37 -13.64
CA LEU A 99 15.42 21.12 -15.04
C LEU A 99 14.28 21.49 -16.01
N LEU A 100 13.03 21.24 -15.62
CA LEU A 100 11.85 21.66 -16.40
C LEU A 100 11.74 23.19 -16.44
N ARG A 101 11.82 23.86 -15.28
CA ARG A 101 11.74 25.34 -15.19
C ARG A 101 12.86 26.06 -15.94
N ASP A 102 14.04 25.46 -15.98
CA ASP A 102 15.19 26.00 -16.69
C ASP A 102 15.16 25.70 -18.20
N GLY A 103 14.18 24.93 -18.69
CA GLY A 103 14.08 24.49 -20.09
C GLY A 103 15.20 23.52 -20.51
N ASN A 104 15.80 22.80 -19.55
CA ASN A 104 16.91 21.87 -19.78
C ASN A 104 16.44 20.46 -20.19
N ILE A 105 15.14 20.17 -20.07
CA ILE A 105 14.49 18.94 -20.53
C ILE A 105 13.29 19.34 -21.38
N ASP A 106 13.17 18.78 -22.59
CA ASP A 106 11.97 18.84 -23.40
C ASP A 106 11.04 17.66 -23.02
N PRO A 107 9.86 17.91 -22.41
CA PRO A 107 8.94 16.85 -22.02
C PRO A 107 8.40 16.05 -23.21
N GLY A 108 8.14 16.71 -24.34
CA GLY A 108 7.62 16.08 -25.54
C GLY A 108 8.63 15.12 -26.16
N GLU A 109 9.90 15.54 -26.23
CA GLU A 109 10.99 14.68 -26.70
C GLU A 109 11.22 13.49 -25.74
N SER A 110 11.19 13.74 -24.43
CA SER A 110 11.33 12.69 -23.39
C SER A 110 10.21 11.66 -23.44
N LEU A 111 8.95 12.09 -23.48
CA LEU A 111 7.78 11.21 -23.42
C LEU A 111 7.56 10.43 -24.72
N SER A 112 7.96 10.98 -25.87
CA SER A 112 7.88 10.30 -27.17
C SER A 112 9.04 9.32 -27.43
N THR A 113 10.11 9.40 -26.65
CA THR A 113 11.31 8.56 -26.84
C THR A 113 11.27 7.32 -25.96
N ILE A 114 10.63 6.24 -26.44
CA ILE A 114 10.75 4.90 -25.84
C ILE A 114 11.50 3.98 -26.79
N LYS A 115 12.65 3.47 -26.34
CA LYS A 115 13.49 2.55 -27.12
C LYS A 115 13.69 1.24 -26.38
N THR A 116 13.57 0.14 -27.11
CA THR A 116 13.76 -1.22 -26.60
C THR A 116 14.84 -1.91 -27.42
N ASP A 117 15.94 -2.32 -26.79
CA ASP A 117 17.01 -3.10 -27.44
C ASP A 117 17.52 -4.23 -26.54
N LYS A 118 18.48 -5.03 -27.03
CA LYS A 118 19.04 -6.20 -26.33
C LYS A 118 19.56 -5.90 -24.91
N ASN A 119 19.93 -4.65 -24.62
CA ASN A 119 20.51 -4.22 -23.35
C ASN A 119 19.48 -3.67 -22.35
N GLY A 120 18.24 -3.39 -22.78
CA GLY A 120 17.22 -2.82 -21.91
C GLY A 120 16.09 -2.11 -22.65
N THR A 121 15.22 -1.50 -21.86
CA THR A 121 14.27 -0.48 -22.30
C THR A 121 14.71 0.85 -21.76
N TYR A 122 14.62 1.89 -22.59
CA TYR A 122 15.07 3.23 -22.34
C TYR A 122 13.86 4.14 -22.46
N LEU A 123 13.50 4.80 -21.36
CA LEU A 123 12.41 5.76 -21.26
C LEU A 123 13.02 7.16 -21.24
N GLY A 124 12.72 7.93 -22.27
CA GLY A 124 13.25 9.27 -22.49
C GLY A 124 14.72 9.30 -22.91
N ILE A 125 15.34 10.46 -22.73
CA ILE A 125 16.62 10.82 -23.37
C ILE A 125 17.75 10.83 -22.34
N ALA A 126 18.93 10.39 -22.74
CA ALA A 126 20.08 10.41 -21.83
C ALA A 126 20.49 11.84 -21.48
N TYR A 127 20.20 12.25 -20.24
CA TYR A 127 20.60 13.54 -19.71
C TYR A 127 22.06 13.52 -19.26
N ASN A 128 22.88 14.42 -19.81
CA ASN A 128 24.34 14.43 -19.63
C ASN A 128 25.01 13.07 -19.89
N GLY A 129 24.51 12.31 -20.87
CA GLY A 129 25.06 11.02 -21.28
C GLY A 129 24.72 9.85 -20.35
N GLU A 130 23.90 10.04 -19.32
CA GLU A 130 23.55 9.01 -18.34
C GLU A 130 22.02 8.82 -18.25
N GLN A 131 21.61 7.61 -17.88
CA GLN A 131 20.23 7.29 -17.50
C GLN A 131 20.20 6.48 -16.21
N ALA A 132 19.24 6.78 -15.35
CA ALA A 132 19.04 6.06 -14.11
C ALA A 132 18.48 4.68 -14.40
N ILE A 133 18.95 3.68 -13.67
CA ILE A 133 18.35 2.34 -13.71
C ILE A 133 17.15 2.32 -12.78
N LEU A 134 16.16 1.48 -13.09
CA LEU A 134 15.05 1.26 -12.17
C LEU A 134 15.58 0.84 -10.77
N PRO A 135 15.10 1.45 -9.67
CA PRO A 135 15.54 1.12 -8.30
C PRO A 135 15.32 -0.34 -7.96
N ALA A 136 16.21 -0.98 -7.20
CA ALA A 136 16.10 -2.43 -6.93
C ALA A 136 14.79 -2.82 -6.24
N ILE A 137 14.21 -1.93 -5.43
CA ILE A 137 12.91 -2.15 -4.77
C ILE A 137 11.72 -2.23 -5.74
N ILE A 138 11.88 -1.80 -7.00
CA ILE A 138 10.86 -1.85 -8.07
C ILE A 138 11.30 -2.78 -9.21
N LYS A 139 12.61 -2.90 -9.45
CA LYS A 139 13.23 -3.59 -10.60
C LYS A 139 13.02 -5.09 -10.69
N GLN A 140 12.87 -5.76 -9.56
CA GLN A 140 12.84 -7.22 -9.49
C GLN A 140 11.46 -7.88 -9.65
N PRO A 141 10.34 -7.28 -9.19
CA PRO A 141 8.99 -7.71 -9.56
C PRO A 141 8.84 -8.05 -11.07
N GLU A 142 9.18 -7.10 -11.95
CA GLU A 142 9.05 -7.28 -13.41
C GLU A 142 10.00 -8.33 -14.01
N TYR A 143 11.16 -8.55 -13.39
CA TYR A 143 12.21 -9.42 -13.94
C TYR A 143 11.76 -10.90 -13.95
N TYR A 144 10.99 -11.30 -12.94
CA TYR A 144 10.47 -12.67 -12.82
C TYR A 144 9.29 -12.95 -13.75
N GLU A 145 8.42 -11.97 -14.01
CA GLU A 145 7.29 -12.13 -14.94
C GLU A 145 7.75 -12.39 -16.38
N ARG A 146 8.88 -11.81 -16.79
CA ARG A 146 9.44 -12.04 -18.14
C ARG A 146 10.21 -13.36 -18.27
N GLN A 147 10.69 -13.92 -17.15
CA GLN A 147 11.41 -15.21 -17.13
C GLN A 147 10.51 -16.42 -16.88
N SER A 148 9.30 -16.21 -16.33
CA SER A 148 8.32 -17.28 -16.09
C SER A 148 7.59 -17.75 -17.36
N GLY A 149 7.81 -17.08 -18.50
CA GLY A 149 7.53 -17.63 -19.83
C GLY A 149 8.44 -18.83 -20.12
N PHE A 150 8.01 -20.01 -19.67
CA PHE A 150 8.75 -21.29 -19.56
C PHE A 150 9.44 -21.84 -20.84
N LEU A 151 9.49 -21.12 -21.97
CA LEU A 151 9.95 -21.65 -23.26
C LEU A 151 10.60 -20.62 -24.21
N SER A 152 11.36 -19.62 -23.73
CA SER A 152 12.19 -18.80 -24.63
C SER A 152 13.68 -18.84 -24.24
N PRO A 153 14.61 -19.09 -25.19
CA PRO A 153 16.01 -19.35 -24.88
C PRO A 153 16.67 -18.18 -24.14
N THR A 154 17.60 -18.54 -23.25
CA THR A 154 18.43 -17.71 -22.36
C THR A 154 19.39 -16.72 -23.06
N THR A 155 19.08 -16.29 -24.28
CA THR A 155 19.71 -15.16 -25.00
C THR A 155 18.83 -13.90 -25.00
N GLY A 156 17.85 -13.85 -24.10
CA GLY A 156 16.82 -12.82 -24.01
C GLY A 156 17.32 -11.43 -23.62
N GLN A 157 16.61 -10.43 -24.13
CA GLN A 157 16.75 -9.02 -23.80
C GLN A 157 16.97 -8.81 -22.28
N LYS A 158 17.98 -8.03 -21.88
CA LYS A 158 18.10 -7.64 -20.46
C LYS A 158 16.83 -6.87 -20.07
N ALA A 159 16.08 -7.36 -19.10
CA ALA A 159 14.95 -6.63 -18.50
C ALA A 159 15.49 -5.54 -17.55
N GLN A 160 16.18 -4.56 -18.13
CA GLN A 160 16.65 -3.38 -17.43
C GLN A 160 15.95 -2.16 -17.99
N ILE A 161 15.12 -1.52 -17.17
CA ILE A 161 14.50 -0.24 -17.49
C ILE A 161 15.48 0.88 -17.08
N ARG A 162 15.72 1.80 -18.01
CA ARG A 162 16.53 3.00 -17.83
C ARG A 162 15.65 4.20 -18.07
N MET A 163 15.76 5.20 -17.22
CA MET A 163 14.89 6.37 -17.21
C MET A 163 15.75 7.63 -17.24
N ASP A 164 15.28 8.64 -17.95
CA ASP A 164 15.74 10.01 -17.78
C ASP A 164 15.15 10.64 -16.49
N PRO A 165 15.46 11.90 -16.16
CA PRO A 165 14.93 12.54 -14.97
C PRO A 165 13.40 12.61 -14.92
N LEU A 166 12.73 12.86 -16.05
CA LEU A 166 11.27 13.02 -16.12
C LEU A 166 10.54 11.69 -15.89
N TRP A 167 10.95 10.62 -16.57
CA TRP A 167 10.36 9.29 -16.33
C TRP A 167 10.60 8.81 -14.89
N PHE A 168 11.76 9.14 -14.31
CA PHE A 168 12.06 8.80 -12.93
C PHE A 168 11.23 9.65 -11.95
N SER A 169 10.93 10.91 -12.24
CA SER A 169 10.04 11.71 -11.37
C SER A 169 8.62 11.13 -11.33
N PHE A 170 8.07 10.65 -12.45
CA PHE A 170 6.78 9.93 -12.45
C PHE A 170 6.85 8.64 -11.63
N MET A 171 7.88 7.83 -11.81
CA MET A 171 8.08 6.61 -11.01
C MET A 171 8.12 6.92 -9.50
N ALA A 172 8.82 7.99 -9.12
CA ALA A 172 8.93 8.45 -7.75
C ALA A 172 7.58 8.90 -7.16
N LEU A 173 6.79 9.69 -7.89
CA LEU A 173 5.45 10.09 -7.46
C LEU A 173 4.51 8.88 -7.35
N GLY A 174 4.56 7.96 -8.30
CA GLY A 174 3.82 6.70 -8.24
C GLY A 174 4.15 5.87 -7.01
N PHE A 175 5.44 5.78 -6.68
CA PHE A 175 5.90 5.13 -5.46
C PHE A 175 5.31 5.80 -4.21
N PHE A 176 5.43 7.12 -4.06
CA PHE A 176 4.91 7.80 -2.87
C PHE A 176 3.38 7.70 -2.75
N THR A 177 2.66 7.75 -3.87
CA THR A 177 1.21 7.60 -3.93
C THR A 177 0.78 6.22 -3.45
N SER A 178 1.45 5.18 -3.94
CA SER A 178 1.16 3.78 -3.57
C SER A 178 1.73 3.36 -2.21
N PHE A 179 2.66 4.11 -1.62
CA PHE A 179 3.38 3.66 -0.43
C PHE A 179 2.50 3.60 0.83
N ALA A 180 2.20 2.37 1.25
CA ALA A 180 1.47 2.05 2.48
C ALA A 180 2.40 1.71 3.67
N GLY A 181 3.72 1.92 3.51
CA GLY A 181 4.70 1.86 4.59
C GLY A 181 5.76 0.77 4.45
N PHE A 182 6.82 0.91 5.26
CA PHE A 182 7.89 -0.07 5.41
C PHE A 182 7.79 -0.75 6.77
N ILE A 183 7.22 -1.96 6.79
CA ILE A 183 6.80 -2.66 8.01
C ILE A 183 7.47 -4.03 8.05
N GLY A 184 8.20 -4.32 9.14
CA GLY A 184 8.87 -5.61 9.32
C GLY A 184 9.91 -5.95 8.25
N GLY A 185 10.57 -4.94 7.66
CA GLY A 185 11.53 -5.14 6.58
C GLY A 185 10.90 -5.33 5.19
N LYS A 186 9.60 -5.03 5.04
CA LYS A 186 8.85 -5.18 3.79
C LYS A 186 8.21 -3.86 3.38
N TYR A 187 8.24 -3.57 2.08
CA TYR A 187 7.50 -2.49 1.45
C TYR A 187 6.09 -2.97 1.13
N TYR A 188 5.11 -2.14 1.46
CA TYR A 188 3.71 -2.32 1.10
C TYR A 188 3.35 -1.22 0.10
N LEU A 189 3.02 -1.61 -1.13
CA LEU A 189 2.57 -0.68 -2.17
C LEU A 189 1.15 -1.06 -2.58
N MET A 190 0.21 -0.13 -2.50
CA MET A 190 -1.16 -0.32 -2.99
C MET A 190 -1.37 0.49 -4.27
N THR A 191 -1.78 -0.18 -5.33
CA THR A 191 -1.94 0.40 -6.66
C THR A 191 -3.34 0.16 -7.21
N LYS A 192 -3.79 1.03 -8.13
CA LYS A 192 -4.99 0.80 -8.94
C LYS A 192 -4.54 0.36 -10.35
N PRO A 193 -4.62 -0.94 -10.68
CA PRO A 193 -4.43 -1.37 -12.06
C PRO A 193 -5.48 -0.72 -12.97
N GLY A 194 -5.04 -0.25 -14.13
CA GLY A 194 -5.92 0.36 -15.14
C GLY A 194 -6.42 1.76 -14.78
N ILE A 195 -5.71 2.51 -13.92
CA ILE A 195 -6.11 3.87 -13.53
C ILE A 195 -6.22 4.83 -14.72
N GLU A 196 -5.49 4.56 -15.80
CA GLU A 196 -5.52 5.35 -17.03
C GLU A 196 -6.88 5.39 -17.73
N VAL A 197 -7.80 4.45 -17.42
CA VAL A 197 -9.18 4.46 -17.94
C VAL A 197 -9.98 5.64 -17.39
N PHE A 198 -9.59 6.17 -16.22
CA PHE A 198 -10.24 7.31 -15.56
C PHE A 198 -9.67 8.66 -16.00
N TRP A 199 -8.67 8.66 -16.88
CA TRP A 199 -8.07 9.89 -17.39
C TRP A 199 -8.98 10.56 -18.44
N PRO A 200 -9.17 11.89 -18.40
CA PRO A 200 -8.66 12.84 -17.41
C PRO A 200 -9.63 13.17 -16.26
N TYR A 201 -10.87 12.68 -16.30
CA TYR A 201 -11.96 13.28 -15.52
C TYR A 201 -12.18 12.71 -14.12
N GLU A 202 -11.93 11.42 -13.90
CA GLU A 202 -12.30 10.70 -12.66
C GLU A 202 -11.08 10.36 -11.81
N VAL A 203 -9.87 10.61 -12.32
CA VAL A 203 -8.61 10.20 -11.69
C VAL A 203 -8.34 10.89 -10.34
N GLU A 204 -8.77 12.15 -10.19
CA GLU A 204 -8.66 12.89 -8.92
C GLU A 204 -9.42 12.16 -7.81
N GLU A 205 -10.63 11.68 -8.10
CA GLU A 205 -11.45 10.98 -7.12
C GLU A 205 -10.83 9.62 -6.73
N ILE A 206 -10.30 8.87 -7.71
CA ILE A 206 -9.61 7.60 -7.47
C ILE A 206 -8.35 7.79 -6.60
N ILE A 207 -7.62 8.89 -6.77
CA ILE A 207 -6.40 9.17 -5.98
C ILE A 207 -6.77 9.70 -4.60
N GLU A 208 -7.52 10.81 -4.53
CA GLU A 208 -7.77 11.54 -3.29
C GLU A 208 -8.75 10.84 -2.36
N LYS A 209 -9.81 10.23 -2.90
CA LYS A 209 -10.82 9.48 -2.13
C LYS A 209 -10.63 7.98 -2.18
N GLY A 210 -9.49 7.51 -2.73
CA GLY A 210 -9.23 6.09 -2.91
C GLY A 210 -7.87 5.65 -2.41
N ILE A 211 -6.88 5.79 -3.29
CA ILE A 211 -5.53 5.28 -3.06
C ILE A 211 -4.86 5.98 -1.87
N LEU A 212 -5.01 7.31 -1.73
CA LEU A 212 -4.40 8.06 -0.61
C LEU A 212 -5.00 7.69 0.76
N PRO A 213 -6.33 7.59 0.95
CA PRO A 213 -6.90 7.06 2.18
C PRO A 213 -6.39 5.66 2.53
N LEU A 214 -6.41 4.73 1.58
CA LEU A 214 -5.99 3.33 1.79
C LEU A 214 -4.54 3.21 2.23
N THR A 215 -3.64 3.79 1.45
CA THR A 215 -2.20 3.74 1.75
C THR A 215 -1.86 4.53 3.01
N GLY A 216 -2.61 5.61 3.30
CA GLY A 216 -2.50 6.38 4.53
C GLY A 216 -2.85 5.56 5.77
N ALA A 217 -3.98 4.84 5.72
CA ALA A 217 -4.41 3.94 6.78
C ALA A 217 -3.43 2.77 6.99
N GLY A 218 -2.91 2.19 5.90
CA GLY A 218 -1.87 1.16 5.97
C GLY A 218 -0.61 1.66 6.69
N ALA A 219 -0.15 2.86 6.35
CA ALA A 219 1.05 3.46 6.91
C ALA A 219 0.88 3.89 8.37
N SER A 220 -0.21 4.63 8.69
CA SER A 220 -0.49 5.13 10.04
C SER A 220 -0.78 3.98 11.01
N GLY A 221 -1.53 2.97 10.56
CA GLY A 221 -1.86 1.78 11.33
C GLY A 221 -0.71 0.77 11.43
N ARG A 222 0.37 0.94 10.65
CA ARG A 222 1.47 -0.03 10.51
C ARG A 222 0.95 -1.45 10.26
N ILE A 223 -0.02 -1.58 9.37
CA ILE A 223 -0.77 -2.82 9.13
C ILE A 223 0.08 -3.78 8.30
N SER A 224 0.47 -4.91 8.90
CA SER A 224 1.21 -5.98 8.21
C SER A 224 0.31 -7.08 7.68
N LEU A 225 0.67 -7.65 6.53
CA LEU A 225 -0.06 -8.76 5.92
C LEU A 225 0.31 -10.08 6.59
N SER A 226 -0.54 -10.53 7.51
CA SER A 226 -0.48 -11.86 8.13
C SER A 226 -1.36 -12.86 7.36
N THR A 227 -2.63 -12.51 7.14
CA THR A 227 -3.53 -13.14 6.16
C THR A 227 -4.34 -12.04 5.48
N GLU A 228 -4.97 -12.33 4.34
CA GLU A 228 -5.81 -11.36 3.63
C GLU A 228 -6.95 -10.87 4.52
N GLU A 229 -7.63 -11.78 5.22
CA GLU A 229 -8.78 -11.45 6.07
C GLU A 229 -8.40 -10.49 7.19
N LEU A 230 -7.27 -10.75 7.88
CA LEU A 230 -6.80 -9.87 8.96
C LEU A 230 -6.32 -8.52 8.42
N TYR A 231 -5.70 -8.51 7.24
CA TYR A 231 -5.20 -7.28 6.64
C TYR A 231 -6.35 -6.36 6.23
N GLU A 232 -7.34 -6.89 5.50
CA GLU A 232 -8.51 -6.15 5.06
C GLU A 232 -9.35 -5.66 6.25
N MET A 233 -9.57 -6.51 7.27
CA MET A 233 -10.25 -6.11 8.51
C MET A 233 -9.54 -4.93 9.17
N LYS A 234 -8.22 -5.02 9.38
CA LYS A 234 -7.46 -3.93 10.01
C LYS A 234 -7.50 -2.66 9.17
N LEU A 235 -7.43 -2.79 7.86
CA LEU A 235 -7.42 -1.63 6.95
C LEU A 235 -8.78 -0.92 6.97
N ALA A 236 -9.88 -1.68 6.84
CA ALA A 236 -11.24 -1.15 6.93
C ALA A 236 -11.53 -0.52 8.30
N MET A 237 -11.13 -1.18 9.39
CA MET A 237 -11.27 -0.62 10.73
C MET A 237 -10.46 0.67 10.89
N LYS A 238 -9.24 0.75 10.32
CA LYS A 238 -8.40 1.95 10.41
C LYS A 238 -9.01 3.13 9.67
N LEU A 239 -9.59 2.87 8.49
CA LEU A 239 -10.30 3.87 7.70
C LEU A 239 -11.51 4.40 8.47
N ALA A 240 -12.32 3.51 9.04
CA ALA A 240 -13.47 3.87 9.87
C ALA A 240 -13.07 4.69 11.11
N GLU A 241 -12.01 4.30 11.82
CA GLU A 241 -11.46 5.08 12.95
C GLU A 241 -10.99 6.49 12.56
N GLU A 242 -10.53 6.67 11.33
CA GLU A 242 -10.08 7.97 10.82
C GLU A 242 -11.21 8.77 10.16
N GLY A 243 -12.44 8.25 10.15
CA GLY A 243 -13.59 8.85 9.46
C GLY A 243 -13.36 9.00 7.96
N ARG A 244 -12.63 8.06 7.36
CA ARG A 244 -12.30 8.07 5.92
C ARG A 244 -13.09 6.99 5.21
N ASP A 245 -13.69 7.37 4.10
CA ASP A 245 -14.38 6.46 3.19
C ASP A 245 -13.56 6.28 1.90
N VAL A 246 -13.78 5.15 1.23
CA VAL A 246 -13.14 4.79 -0.03
C VAL A 246 -14.21 4.43 -1.04
N ILE A 247 -14.25 5.18 -2.14
CA ILE A 247 -15.23 4.96 -3.22
C ILE A 247 -15.09 3.57 -3.86
N GLU A 248 -16.20 2.99 -4.32
CA GLU A 248 -16.22 1.62 -4.84
C GLU A 248 -15.38 1.44 -6.10
N GLU A 249 -15.31 2.48 -6.95
CA GLU A 249 -14.62 2.49 -8.25
C GLU A 249 -13.10 2.29 -8.12
N VAL A 250 -12.56 2.53 -6.92
CA VAL A 250 -11.16 2.25 -6.58
C VAL A 250 -10.88 0.75 -6.51
N TYR A 251 -11.88 -0.08 -6.21
CA TYR A 251 -11.68 -1.52 -6.10
C TYR A 251 -11.76 -2.23 -7.47
N PRO A 252 -11.03 -3.35 -7.65
CA PRO A 252 -10.03 -3.90 -6.73
C PRO A 252 -8.73 -3.08 -6.75
N VAL A 253 -8.09 -3.00 -5.58
CA VAL A 253 -6.75 -2.42 -5.39
C VAL A 253 -5.74 -3.55 -5.28
N THR A 254 -4.60 -3.44 -5.95
CA THR A 254 -3.53 -4.45 -5.83
C THR A 254 -2.58 -4.05 -4.71
N LEU A 255 -2.32 -4.97 -3.78
CA LEU A 255 -1.27 -4.85 -2.77
C LEU A 255 -0.06 -5.66 -3.19
N HIS A 256 1.07 -4.98 -3.37
CA HIS A 256 2.39 -5.55 -3.61
C HIS A 256 3.19 -5.57 -2.31
N LEU A 257 3.67 -6.74 -1.92
CA LEU A 257 4.55 -6.92 -0.77
C LEU A 257 5.97 -7.24 -1.22
N ILE A 258 6.90 -6.31 -1.02
CA ILE A 258 8.29 -6.44 -1.50
C ILE A 258 9.24 -6.53 -0.31
N SER A 259 10.11 -7.53 -0.27
CA SER A 259 11.10 -7.68 0.81
C SER A 259 12.49 -8.02 0.28
N LEU A 260 13.51 -7.79 1.09
CA LEU A 260 14.88 -8.16 0.79
C LEU A 260 15.12 -9.62 1.15
N GLU A 261 15.13 -10.50 0.15
CA GLU A 261 15.42 -11.92 0.31
C GLU A 261 16.90 -12.17 -0.02
N GLY A 262 17.69 -12.41 1.03
CA GLY A 262 19.16 -12.50 0.92
C GLY A 262 19.80 -11.16 0.56
N GLN A 263 20.09 -10.95 -0.73
CA GLN A 263 20.68 -9.71 -1.26
C GLN A 263 19.84 -9.06 -2.36
N VAL A 264 18.64 -9.58 -2.63
CA VAL A 264 17.79 -9.16 -3.75
C VAL A 264 16.39 -8.85 -3.25
N TYR A 265 15.86 -7.67 -3.62
CA TYR A 265 14.46 -7.36 -3.36
C TYR A 265 13.57 -8.27 -4.22
N THR A 266 12.55 -8.86 -3.62
CA THR A 266 11.64 -9.80 -4.28
C THR A 266 10.22 -9.46 -3.89
N GLU A 267 9.30 -9.52 -4.85
CA GLU A 267 7.87 -9.48 -4.57
C GLU A 267 7.44 -10.81 -3.95
N LEU A 268 7.10 -10.78 -2.68
CA LEU A 268 6.72 -11.97 -1.91
C LEU A 268 5.28 -12.38 -2.17
N LYS A 269 4.42 -11.39 -2.37
CA LYS A 269 2.98 -11.60 -2.54
C LYS A 269 2.36 -10.40 -3.25
N THR A 270 1.46 -10.73 -4.17
CA THR A 270 0.55 -9.80 -4.82
C THR A 270 -0.86 -10.26 -4.47
N THR A 271 -1.69 -9.36 -3.95
CA THR A 271 -3.08 -9.69 -3.60
C THR A 271 -4.00 -8.57 -4.04
N GLN A 272 -5.18 -8.93 -4.55
CA GLN A 272 -6.23 -7.95 -4.78
C GLN A 272 -7.01 -7.77 -3.49
N LEU A 273 -7.21 -6.51 -3.11
CA LEU A 273 -7.98 -6.10 -1.95
C LEU A 273 -9.32 -5.54 -2.41
N ASN A 274 -10.37 -5.91 -1.71
CA ASN A 274 -11.69 -5.30 -1.86
C ASN A 274 -12.32 -5.12 -0.48
N LEU A 275 -12.49 -3.87 -0.05
CA LEU A 275 -13.05 -3.57 1.27
C LEU A 275 -14.52 -3.14 1.20
N THR A 276 -15.19 -3.11 0.04
CA THR A 276 -16.55 -2.58 -0.10
C THR A 276 -17.50 -3.11 0.97
N GLY A 277 -17.56 -4.44 1.14
CA GLY A 277 -18.42 -5.06 2.16
C GLY A 277 -17.97 -4.82 3.60
N LEU A 278 -16.68 -4.61 3.84
CA LEU A 278 -16.14 -4.33 5.18
C LEU A 278 -16.30 -2.87 5.59
N SER A 279 -16.12 -1.92 4.66
CA SER A 279 -16.10 -0.49 4.95
C SER A 279 -17.41 -0.04 5.61
N GLU A 280 -18.56 -0.37 5.00
CA GLU A 280 -19.88 -0.04 5.54
C GLU A 280 -20.08 -0.60 6.96
N TYR A 281 -19.75 -1.87 7.14
CA TYR A 281 -19.90 -2.54 8.44
C TYR A 281 -18.97 -1.93 9.50
N MET A 282 -17.72 -1.62 9.15
CA MET A 282 -16.76 -1.06 10.10
C MET A 282 -17.10 0.37 10.49
N GLU A 283 -17.58 1.18 9.54
CA GLU A 283 -18.07 2.53 9.83
C GLU A 283 -19.25 2.49 10.80
N GLU A 284 -20.24 1.63 10.53
CA GLU A 284 -21.39 1.47 11.41
C GLU A 284 -20.97 0.98 12.81
N TYR A 285 -20.05 0.02 12.88
CA TYR A 285 -19.50 -0.48 14.14
C TYR A 285 -18.79 0.61 14.95
N VAL A 286 -17.93 1.42 14.32
CA VAL A 286 -17.21 2.52 14.99
C VAL A 286 -18.19 3.58 15.51
N ASN A 287 -19.14 4.00 14.67
CA ASN A 287 -20.17 4.97 15.06
C ASN A 287 -20.99 4.53 16.29
N ARG A 288 -21.35 3.24 16.35
CA ARG A 288 -22.07 2.66 17.49
C ARG A 288 -21.22 2.63 18.75
N ILE A 289 -19.93 2.27 18.65
CA ILE A 289 -19.00 2.32 19.80
C ILE A 289 -18.85 3.73 20.35
N GLU A 290 -18.64 4.70 19.47
CA GLU A 290 -18.40 6.08 19.88
C GLU A 290 -19.65 6.66 20.54
N SER A 291 -20.82 6.41 19.97
CA SER A 291 -22.12 6.80 20.54
C SER A 291 -22.32 6.21 21.94
N ALA A 292 -22.05 4.92 22.11
CA ALA A 292 -22.22 4.25 23.39
C ALA A 292 -21.15 4.67 24.43
N SER A 293 -19.92 4.97 23.98
CA SER A 293 -18.86 5.53 24.82
C SER A 293 -19.20 6.95 25.30
N MET A 294 -19.77 7.81 24.44
CA MET A 294 -20.30 9.12 24.82
C MET A 294 -21.45 9.02 25.84
N GLY A 295 -22.24 7.94 25.76
CA GLY A 295 -23.27 7.59 26.75
C GLY A 295 -22.72 7.14 28.11
N GLY A 296 -21.40 7.10 28.30
CA GLY A 296 -20.73 6.73 29.55
C GLY A 296 -20.53 5.23 29.75
N LEU A 297 -20.79 4.41 28.73
CA LEU A 297 -20.56 2.96 28.79
C LEU A 297 -19.08 2.64 28.52
N PRO A 298 -18.39 1.93 29.43
CA PRO A 298 -16.98 1.57 29.25
C PRO A 298 -16.84 0.42 28.23
N ILE A 299 -16.83 0.77 26.93
CA ILE A 299 -16.86 -0.21 25.84
C ILE A 299 -15.46 -0.61 25.31
N LEU A 300 -14.41 0.06 25.78
CA LEU A 300 -13.04 -0.23 25.36
C LEU A 300 -12.42 -1.40 26.13
N VAL A 301 -11.55 -2.15 25.46
CA VAL A 301 -10.76 -3.23 26.07
C VAL A 301 -9.34 -2.77 26.36
N GLU A 302 -8.87 -3.02 27.57
CA GLU A 302 -7.48 -2.81 27.97
C GLU A 302 -6.59 -4.01 27.66
N LEU A 303 -5.67 -3.82 26.71
CA LEU A 303 -4.65 -4.78 26.32
C LEU A 303 -3.25 -4.34 26.76
N LYS A 304 -2.35 -5.31 27.01
CA LYS A 304 -0.93 -5.01 27.24
C LYS A 304 -0.19 -4.96 25.90
N ALA A 305 0.45 -3.83 25.62
CA ALA A 305 1.35 -3.66 24.50
C ALA A 305 2.75 -3.32 25.04
N GLY A 306 3.61 -4.34 25.16
CA GLY A 306 4.89 -4.20 25.83
C GLY A 306 4.71 -3.82 27.31
N ASN A 307 5.26 -2.66 27.70
CA ASN A 307 5.16 -2.14 29.07
C ASN A 307 3.97 -1.18 29.28
N ALA A 308 3.18 -0.89 28.24
CA ALA A 308 2.04 0.01 28.30
C ALA A 308 0.71 -0.75 28.26
N THR A 309 -0.32 -0.15 28.86
CA THR A 309 -1.72 -0.56 28.70
C THR A 309 -2.36 0.35 27.66
N ILE A 310 -2.98 -0.24 26.64
CA ILE A 310 -3.66 0.49 25.56
C ILE A 310 -5.14 0.10 25.58
N GLN A 311 -6.02 1.09 25.48
CA GLN A 311 -7.45 0.88 25.29
C GLN A 311 -7.75 0.78 23.79
N LYS A 312 -8.52 -0.25 23.40
CA LYS A 312 -8.87 -0.53 22.01
C LYS A 312 -10.33 -0.91 21.86
N TYR A 313 -10.89 -0.71 20.68
CA TYR A 313 -12.18 -1.28 20.32
C TYR A 313 -12.15 -2.82 20.45
N PRO A 314 -13.20 -3.46 20.97
CA PRO A 314 -13.23 -4.91 21.20
C PRO A 314 -12.88 -5.74 19.96
N LEU A 315 -13.42 -5.39 18.80
CA LEU A 315 -13.11 -6.05 17.54
C LEU A 315 -11.64 -5.84 17.14
N TRP A 316 -11.07 -4.65 17.39
CA TRP A 316 -9.64 -4.40 17.12
C TRP A 316 -8.75 -5.28 17.99
N ALA A 317 -9.08 -5.32 19.29
CA ALA A 317 -8.40 -6.14 20.27
C ALA A 317 -8.44 -7.63 19.89
N LEU A 318 -9.56 -8.09 19.35
CA LEU A 318 -9.74 -9.45 18.86
C LEU A 318 -8.89 -9.76 17.63
N VAL A 319 -8.86 -8.85 16.64
CA VAL A 319 -8.04 -8.96 15.43
C VAL A 319 -6.54 -8.99 15.76
N ASP A 320 -6.09 -8.19 16.74
CA ASP A 320 -4.71 -8.24 17.24
C ASP A 320 -4.37 -9.56 17.97
N ILE A 321 -5.33 -10.14 18.68
CA ILE A 321 -5.14 -11.46 19.31
C ILE A 321 -5.08 -12.55 18.24
N ALA A 322 -5.97 -12.52 17.24
CA ALA A 322 -5.99 -13.44 16.12
C ALA A 322 -4.65 -13.46 15.37
N GLU A 323 -4.09 -12.28 15.09
CA GLU A 323 -2.77 -12.19 14.48
C GLU A 323 -1.68 -12.82 15.36
N ARG A 324 -1.69 -12.55 16.67
CA ARG A 324 -0.71 -13.14 17.61
C ARG A 324 -0.85 -14.65 17.75
N GLU A 325 -2.05 -15.21 17.59
CA GLU A 325 -2.26 -16.66 17.54
C GLU A 325 -1.60 -17.26 16.29
N LEU A 326 -1.76 -16.64 15.12
CA LEU A 326 -1.09 -17.09 13.89
C LEU A 326 0.43 -17.10 14.01
N TRP A 327 1.03 -16.05 14.57
CA TRP A 327 2.49 -15.98 14.75
C TRP A 327 3.05 -17.06 15.68
N LYS A 328 2.29 -17.50 16.68
CA LYS A 328 2.72 -18.55 17.62
C LYS A 328 2.61 -19.96 17.02
N GLY A 329 1.82 -20.13 15.96
CA GLY A 329 1.50 -21.42 15.38
C GLY A 329 0.63 -22.30 16.28
N VAL A 330 0.15 -23.41 15.74
CA VAL A 330 -0.64 -24.41 16.50
C VAL A 330 0.32 -25.24 17.34
N ASN A 331 0.28 -25.07 18.68
CA ASN A 331 1.03 -25.89 19.61
C ASN A 331 0.06 -26.70 20.51
N GLY A 332 -0.01 -28.02 20.28
CA GLY A 332 -0.88 -28.95 21.02
C GLY A 332 -2.38 -28.69 20.78
N ASP A 333 -3.19 -28.83 21.83
CA ASP A 333 -4.66 -28.56 21.83
C ASP A 333 -5.03 -27.07 21.82
N GLY A 334 -4.09 -26.18 21.47
CA GLY A 334 -4.33 -24.74 21.37
C GLY A 334 -5.07 -24.40 20.08
N GLU A 335 -6.40 -24.40 20.13
CA GLU A 335 -7.23 -23.94 19.01
C GLU A 335 -6.99 -22.43 18.75
N MET A 336 -6.78 -22.03 17.48
CA MET A 336 -6.63 -20.63 17.05
C MET A 336 -8.00 -19.92 17.05
N LEU A 337 -8.62 -19.86 18.22
CA LEU A 337 -10.01 -19.47 18.41
C LEU A 337 -10.29 -18.03 17.99
N ALA A 338 -9.38 -17.10 18.31
CA ALA A 338 -9.55 -15.71 17.91
C ALA A 338 -9.48 -15.59 16.38
N TYR A 339 -8.53 -16.29 15.75
CA TYR A 339 -8.41 -16.28 14.30
C TYR A 339 -9.60 -16.93 13.59
N ILE A 340 -10.08 -18.09 14.07
CA ILE A 340 -11.27 -18.76 13.52
C ILE A 340 -12.47 -17.81 13.58
N PHE A 341 -12.67 -17.13 14.71
CA PHE A 341 -13.77 -16.19 14.83
C PHE A 341 -13.63 -15.01 13.88
N VAL A 342 -12.48 -14.34 13.85
CA VAL A 342 -12.27 -13.19 12.97
C VAL A 342 -12.48 -13.58 11.51
N LYS A 343 -12.04 -14.78 11.13
CA LYS A 343 -12.26 -15.33 9.79
C LYS A 343 -13.73 -15.60 9.49
N ASP A 344 -14.48 -16.18 10.43
CA ASP A 344 -15.92 -16.42 10.27
C ASP A 344 -16.70 -15.11 10.19
N LEU A 345 -16.36 -14.13 11.02
CA LEU A 345 -16.96 -12.80 10.99
C LEU A 345 -16.64 -12.07 9.69
N TYR A 346 -15.38 -12.05 9.25
CA TYR A 346 -14.97 -11.49 7.96
C TYR A 346 -15.77 -12.08 6.80
N ARG A 347 -15.90 -13.42 6.74
CA ARG A 347 -16.70 -14.10 5.73
C ARG A 347 -18.19 -13.74 5.80
N ALA A 348 -18.72 -13.59 7.02
CA ALA A 348 -20.10 -13.21 7.22
C ALA A 348 -20.37 -11.78 6.76
N ILE A 349 -19.50 -10.82 7.09
CA ILE A 349 -19.60 -9.43 6.66
C ILE A 349 -19.55 -9.35 5.13
N ASN A 350 -18.53 -9.95 4.51
CA ASN A 350 -18.37 -9.94 3.04
C ASN A 350 -19.45 -10.72 2.29
N SER A 351 -20.30 -11.50 2.97
CA SER A 351 -21.46 -12.13 2.34
C SER A 351 -22.66 -11.18 2.14
N GLY A 352 -22.65 -10.01 2.80
CA GLY A 352 -23.77 -9.06 2.83
C GLY A 352 -25.03 -9.57 3.58
N ARG A 353 -25.01 -10.78 4.14
CA ARG A 353 -26.16 -11.39 4.82
C ARG A 353 -26.08 -11.15 6.33
N ARG A 354 -26.89 -10.21 6.84
CA ARG A 354 -27.01 -9.91 8.28
C ARG A 354 -27.26 -11.15 9.16
N GLU A 355 -27.99 -12.13 8.65
CA GLU A 355 -28.21 -13.41 9.34
C GLU A 355 -26.91 -14.17 9.61
N LEU A 356 -25.97 -14.17 8.66
CA LEU A 356 -24.68 -14.84 8.81
C LEU A 356 -23.77 -14.10 9.80
N ILE A 357 -23.86 -12.76 9.84
CA ILE A 357 -23.15 -11.94 10.85
C ILE A 357 -23.69 -12.31 12.24
N ARG A 358 -25.01 -12.35 12.38
CA ARG A 358 -25.67 -12.75 13.62
C ARG A 358 -25.27 -14.16 14.06
N ASP A 359 -25.23 -15.11 13.13
CA ASP A 359 -24.81 -16.48 13.42
C ASP A 359 -23.33 -16.58 13.81
N ALA A 360 -22.44 -15.83 13.13
CA ALA A 360 -21.03 -15.77 13.47
C ALA A 360 -20.82 -15.20 14.88
N VAL A 361 -21.50 -14.09 15.21
CA VAL A 361 -21.52 -13.51 16.55
C VAL A 361 -22.08 -14.53 17.55
N PHE A 362 -23.24 -15.16 17.31
CA PHE A 362 -23.76 -16.17 18.25
C PHE A 362 -22.81 -17.35 18.51
N ARG A 363 -22.07 -17.81 17.49
CA ARG A 363 -21.04 -18.84 17.67
C ARG A 363 -19.90 -18.36 18.58
N LEU A 364 -19.46 -17.11 18.43
CA LEU A 364 -18.50 -16.49 19.35
C LEU A 364 -19.00 -16.53 20.77
N PHE A 365 -20.28 -16.21 21.00
CA PHE A 365 -20.84 -16.18 22.35
C PHE A 365 -20.85 -17.56 22.97
N ARG A 366 -21.28 -18.56 22.20
CA ARG A 366 -21.29 -19.94 22.67
C ARG A 366 -19.88 -20.44 23.02
N GLN A 367 -18.89 -20.14 22.17
CA GLN A 367 -17.49 -20.52 22.40
C GLN A 367 -16.86 -19.72 23.55
N GLY A 368 -17.06 -18.40 23.57
CA GLY A 368 -16.60 -17.49 24.61
C GLY A 368 -17.13 -17.87 25.99
N ARG A 369 -18.43 -18.20 26.09
CA ARG A 369 -19.04 -18.68 27.34
C ARG A 369 -18.41 -20.00 27.80
N ALA A 370 -18.24 -20.98 26.90
CA ALA A 370 -17.58 -22.24 27.22
C ALA A 370 -16.12 -22.03 27.71
N LEU A 371 -15.42 -21.04 27.17
CA LEU A 371 -14.04 -20.70 27.59
C LEU A 371 -13.97 -19.95 28.91
N LEU A 372 -14.99 -19.15 29.24
CA LEU A 372 -15.06 -18.39 30.49
C LEU A 372 -15.57 -19.25 31.66
N GLU A 373 -16.50 -20.17 31.41
CA GLU A 373 -17.09 -21.07 32.42
C GLU A 373 -16.31 -22.39 32.57
N GLY A 374 -15.51 -22.80 31.57
CA GLY A 374 -14.77 -24.06 31.54
C GLY A 374 -13.28 -23.98 31.86
N SER A 375 -12.59 -25.13 31.83
CA SER A 375 -11.14 -25.27 31.98
C SER A 375 -10.35 -25.00 30.68
N GLY A 376 -11.01 -24.46 29.65
CA GLY A 376 -10.44 -24.23 28.32
C GLY A 376 -9.18 -23.36 28.36
N ARG A 377 -8.11 -23.82 27.69
CA ARG A 377 -6.84 -23.08 27.62
C ARG A 377 -6.98 -21.96 26.59
N ALA A 378 -7.07 -20.72 27.06
CA ALA A 378 -7.02 -19.53 26.21
C ALA A 378 -6.13 -18.47 26.86
N SER A 379 -5.59 -17.55 26.05
CA SER A 379 -4.78 -16.45 26.58
C SER A 379 -5.60 -15.56 27.51
N GLY A 380 -4.96 -15.00 28.54
CA GLY A 380 -5.63 -14.09 29.49
C GLY A 380 -6.22 -12.86 28.80
N GLU A 381 -5.60 -12.39 27.71
CA GLU A 381 -6.10 -11.28 26.90
C GLU A 381 -7.31 -11.66 26.07
N PHE A 382 -7.34 -12.86 25.48
CA PHE A 382 -8.54 -13.36 24.80
C PHE A 382 -9.73 -13.46 25.76
N ARG A 383 -9.49 -13.96 26.98
CA ARG A 383 -10.54 -13.99 28.01
C ARG A 383 -11.05 -12.60 28.39
N LYS A 384 -10.20 -11.56 28.39
CA LYS A 384 -10.65 -10.17 28.62
C LYS A 384 -11.56 -9.69 27.49
N VAL A 385 -11.14 -9.86 26.24
CA VAL A 385 -11.94 -9.48 25.07
C VAL A 385 -13.28 -10.22 25.04
N MET A 386 -13.27 -11.52 25.33
CA MET A 386 -14.51 -12.32 25.39
C MET A 386 -15.46 -11.83 26.50
N LYS A 387 -14.95 -11.51 27.70
CA LYS A 387 -15.78 -10.94 28.77
C LYS A 387 -16.45 -9.65 28.35
N THR A 388 -15.72 -8.80 27.63
CA THR A 388 -16.24 -7.55 27.09
C THR A 388 -17.35 -7.79 26.07
N PHE A 389 -17.16 -8.72 25.13
CA PHE A 389 -18.25 -9.07 24.21
C PHE A 389 -19.45 -9.66 24.93
N MET A 390 -19.29 -10.43 26.02
CA MET A 390 -20.44 -11.06 26.70
C MET A 390 -21.42 -10.09 27.36
N TRP A 391 -21.12 -8.79 27.37
CA TRP A 391 -22.03 -7.76 27.87
C TRP A 391 -23.01 -7.33 26.77
N GLN A 392 -24.30 -7.19 27.09
CA GLN A 392 -25.38 -7.02 26.10
C GLN A 392 -25.18 -5.75 25.26
N GLU A 393 -24.68 -4.69 25.87
CA GLU A 393 -24.40 -3.41 25.26
C GLU A 393 -23.29 -3.52 24.20
N HIS A 394 -22.40 -4.50 24.31
CA HIS A 394 -21.39 -4.80 23.30
C HIS A 394 -21.90 -5.68 22.15
N LEU A 395 -22.96 -6.45 22.39
CA LEU A 395 -23.63 -7.22 21.33
C LEU A 395 -24.31 -6.30 20.33
N GLU A 396 -25.01 -5.29 20.83
CA GLU A 396 -25.76 -4.31 20.02
C GLU A 396 -24.82 -3.49 19.12
N VAL A 397 -23.56 -3.35 19.51
CA VAL A 397 -22.52 -2.72 18.69
C VAL A 397 -22.07 -3.60 17.53
N LEU A 398 -22.09 -4.94 17.67
CA LEU A 398 -21.65 -5.91 16.66
C LEU A 398 -22.74 -6.36 15.68
N LEU A 399 -24.01 -6.03 15.90
CA LEU A 399 -25.18 -6.51 15.14
C LEU A 399 -26.03 -5.37 14.64
#